data_AF-A0A2V9FY00-F1
#
_entry.id   AF-A0A2V9FY00-F1
#
_cell.length_a   1.000
_cell.length_b   1.000
_cell.length_c   1.000
_cell.angle_alpha   90.00
_cell.angle_beta   90.00
_cell.angle_gamma   90.00
#
_symmetry.space_group_name_H-M   'P 1'
#
loop_
_entity.id
_entity.type
_entity.pdbx_description
1 polymer ?
#
loop_
_entity_poly.entity_id
_entity_poly.type
_entity_poly.pdbx_seq_one_letter_code
_entity_poly.pdbx_strand_id
1 'polypeptide(L)'
;MPVATRGEEFRPLCFEHHAEMKLGLDGRSRLFFCDIPGCTISYTTSRGYLFSLSAIQSEVQALPNVTCVLDGNPMYLAEVKPQNQSFRLWKCARCDRTHTNEDQIQPTK
;
A
#
# COMPACT_ATOMS: atom_id res chain seq x y z
N MET A 1 8.60 -6.81 30.70
CA MET A 1 7.75 -7.31 29.60
C MET A 1 7.39 -6.10 28.75
N PRO A 2 7.74 -6.00 27.45
CA PRO A 2 7.33 -4.83 26.69
C PRO A 2 5.89 -5.02 26.22
N VAL A 3 5.06 -4.04 26.58
CA VAL A 3 3.72 -3.82 26.04
C VAL A 3 3.85 -3.66 24.53
N ALA A 4 3.24 -4.56 23.76
CA ALA A 4 3.00 -4.31 22.35
C ALA A 4 2.10 -3.07 22.25
N THR A 5 2.70 -1.92 21.94
CA THR A 5 1.95 -0.75 21.52
C THR A 5 1.15 -1.14 20.29
N ARG A 6 -0.17 -1.27 20.45
CA ARG A 6 -1.13 -1.37 19.35
C ARG A 6 -0.87 -0.21 18.38
N GLY A 7 -0.28 -0.52 17.24
CA GLY A 7 0.16 0.48 16.27
C GLY A 7 1.56 0.15 15.80
N GLU A 8 1.72 -0.97 15.09
CA GLU A 8 2.75 -0.99 14.06
C GLU A 8 2.52 0.26 13.22
N GLU A 9 3.51 1.14 13.21
CA GLU A 9 3.40 2.43 12.57
C GLU A 9 2.98 2.22 11.12
N PHE A 10 1.87 2.85 10.75
CA PHE A 10 1.29 2.73 9.42
C PHE A 10 2.27 3.32 8.40
N ARG A 11 3.05 2.45 7.77
CA ARG A 11 4.19 2.77 6.90
C ARG A 11 3.98 2.13 5.52
N PRO A 12 3.09 2.68 4.68
CA PRO A 12 2.87 2.14 3.35
C PRO A 12 4.09 2.34 2.46
N LEU A 13 4.40 1.36 1.64
CA LEU A 13 5.40 1.45 0.58
C LEU A 13 4.76 1.98 -0.71
N CYS A 14 5.53 2.74 -1.48
CA CYS A 14 5.15 3.13 -2.83
C CYS A 14 5.03 1.89 -3.73
N PHE A 15 3.98 1.80 -4.55
CA PHE A 15 3.74 0.62 -5.39
C PHE A 15 4.79 0.42 -6.49
N GLU A 16 5.27 1.52 -7.08
CA GLU A 16 6.28 1.51 -8.13
C GLU A 16 7.69 1.39 -7.55
N HIS A 17 8.02 2.24 -6.58
CA HIS A 17 9.39 2.39 -6.11
C HIS A 17 9.73 1.55 -4.88
N HIS A 18 8.71 0.99 -4.22
CA HIS A 18 8.83 0.20 -2.98
C HIS A 18 9.54 0.92 -1.81
N ALA A 19 9.70 2.24 -1.91
CA ALA A 19 10.19 3.09 -0.83
C ALA A 19 9.08 3.42 0.18
N GLU A 20 9.44 3.57 1.46
CA GLU A 20 8.51 4.02 2.50
C GLU A 20 7.94 5.39 2.13
N MET A 21 6.62 5.52 2.17
CA MET A 21 5.94 6.78 1.84
C MET A 21 5.93 7.72 3.04
N LYS A 22 6.06 9.02 2.77
CA LYS A 22 5.98 10.07 3.79
C LYS A 22 4.53 10.40 4.10
N LEU A 23 4.25 10.63 5.39
CA LEU A 23 2.97 11.13 5.84
C LEU A 23 2.86 12.64 5.56
N GLY A 24 1.80 13.02 4.87
CA GLY A 24 1.36 14.40 4.67
C GLY A 24 -0.13 14.56 4.99
N LEU A 25 -0.64 15.74 4.67
CA LEU A 25 -2.04 16.10 4.83
C LEU A 25 -2.60 16.54 3.47
N ASP A 26 -3.71 15.95 3.08
CA ASP A 26 -4.55 16.44 1.98
C ASP A 26 -5.84 17.00 2.57
N GLY A 27 -5.86 18.33 2.74
CA GLY A 27 -6.88 19.03 3.51
C GLY A 27 -6.88 18.59 4.98
N ARG A 28 -7.87 17.78 5.38
CA ARG A 28 -8.02 17.24 6.75
C ARG A 28 -7.68 15.75 6.86
N SER A 29 -7.38 15.10 5.75
CA SER A 29 -7.13 13.65 5.70
C SER A 29 -5.64 13.36 5.65
N ARG A 30 -5.24 12.27 6.31
CA ARG A 30 -3.87 11.74 6.20
C ARG A 30 -3.66 11.18 4.80
N LEU A 31 -2.63 11.66 4.12
CA LEU A 31 -2.19 11.21 2.81
C LEU A 31 -0.76 10.70 2.92
N PHE A 32 -0.46 9.55 2.33
CA PHE A 32 0.90 9.06 2.20
C PHE A 32 1.37 9.29 0.78
N PHE A 33 2.56 9.85 0.59
CA PHE A 33 3.10 10.16 -0.73
C PHE A 33 4.53 9.63 -0.86
N CYS A 34 4.91 9.21 -2.06
CA CYS A 34 6.29 8.84 -2.35
C CYS A 34 7.14 10.11 -2.47
N ASP A 35 8.33 10.11 -1.87
CA ASP A 35 9.24 11.27 -1.89
C ASP A 35 10.26 11.24 -3.04
N ILE A 36 10.17 10.22 -3.90
CA ILE A 36 10.99 10.10 -5.10
C ILE A 36 10.56 11.13 -6.13
N PRO A 37 11.48 11.97 -6.63
CA PRO A 37 11.16 13.00 -7.63
C PRO A 37 10.47 12.43 -8.86
N GLY A 38 9.35 13.03 -9.25
CA GLY A 38 8.55 12.59 -10.40
C GLY A 38 7.55 11.47 -10.09
N CYS A 39 7.61 10.84 -8.90
CA CYS A 39 6.58 9.90 -8.50
C CYS A 39 5.30 10.65 -8.11
N THR A 40 4.18 10.25 -8.69
CA THR A 40 2.86 10.85 -8.41
C THR A 40 1.98 9.93 -7.56
N ILE A 41 2.50 8.78 -7.13
CA ILE A 41 1.73 7.81 -6.34
C ILE A 41 1.56 8.30 -4.91
N SER A 42 0.31 8.23 -4.46
CA SER A 42 -0.10 8.46 -3.09
C SER A 42 -1.01 7.35 -2.59
N TYR A 43 -1.18 7.25 -1.28
CA TYR A 43 -2.04 6.27 -0.63
C TYR A 43 -2.89 6.94 0.46
N THR A 44 -4.16 6.54 0.54
CA THR A 44 -5.05 6.88 1.66
C THR A 44 -5.73 5.62 2.18
N THR A 45 -6.03 5.58 3.48
CA THR A 45 -6.72 4.42 4.07
C THR A 45 -8.14 4.22 3.55
N SER A 46 -8.78 5.27 3.04
CA SER A 46 -10.15 5.20 2.49
C SER A 46 -10.19 4.84 1.01
N ARG A 47 -9.19 5.23 0.21
CA ARG A 47 -9.21 5.04 -1.27
C ARG A 47 -8.13 4.10 -1.78
N GLY A 48 -7.17 3.71 -0.95
CA GLY A 48 -6.02 2.93 -1.39
C GLY A 48 -5.00 3.77 -2.15
N TYR A 49 -4.31 3.15 -3.12
CA TYR A 49 -3.35 3.82 -3.98
C TYR A 49 -4.06 4.67 -5.03
N LEU A 50 -3.59 5.90 -5.21
CA LEU A 50 -4.08 6.85 -6.21
C LEU A 50 -2.94 7.68 -6.81
N PHE A 51 -3.07 8.03 -8.08
CA PHE A 51 -2.24 9.06 -8.68
C PHE A 51 -2.67 10.42 -8.14
N SER A 52 -1.69 11.24 -7.77
CA SER A 52 -1.91 12.62 -7.38
C SER A 52 -2.55 13.38 -8.55
N LEU A 53 -3.43 14.34 -8.24
CA LEU A 53 -4.26 15.06 -9.23
C LEU A 53 -3.46 15.79 -10.33
N SER A 54 -2.15 15.99 -10.14
CA SER A 54 -1.22 16.60 -11.10
C SER A 54 -0.62 15.62 -12.12
N ALA A 55 -0.92 14.31 -12.02
CA ALA A 55 -0.44 13.32 -12.98
C ALA A 55 -1.20 13.47 -14.32
N ILE A 56 -0.46 13.84 -15.38
CA ILE A 56 -0.97 13.87 -16.75
C ILE A 56 -1.35 12.43 -17.13
N GLN A 57 -2.58 12.25 -17.64
CA GLN A 57 -3.19 10.96 -17.99
C GLN A 57 -2.57 10.26 -19.22
N SER A 58 -1.23 10.25 -19.34
CA SER A 58 -0.56 9.40 -20.31
C SER A 58 0.02 8.22 -19.55
N GLU A 59 -0.53 7.04 -19.83
CA GLU A 59 -0.14 5.74 -19.26
C GLU A 59 -0.52 5.55 -17.79
N VAL A 60 -1.83 5.52 -17.52
CA VAL A 60 -2.36 5.10 -16.21
C VAL A 60 -1.98 3.64 -15.97
N GLN A 61 -0.80 3.42 -15.39
CA GLN A 61 -0.42 2.12 -14.87
C GLN A 61 -1.51 1.70 -13.87
N ALA A 62 -2.05 0.49 -14.02
CA ALA A 62 -3.13 0.04 -13.14
C ALA A 62 -2.62 0.00 -11.69
N LEU A 63 -3.14 0.88 -10.83
CA LEU A 63 -2.82 0.86 -9.42
C LEU A 63 -3.41 -0.39 -8.76
N PRO A 64 -2.73 -0.95 -7.74
CA PRO A 64 -3.20 -2.13 -7.07
C PRO A 64 -4.54 -1.88 -6.36
N ASN A 65 -5.50 -2.77 -6.60
CA ASN A 65 -6.79 -2.80 -5.89
C ASN A 65 -6.86 -4.07 -5.03
N VAL A 66 -6.06 -4.09 -3.95
CA VAL A 66 -6.07 -5.19 -2.97
C VAL A 66 -6.92 -4.75 -1.80
N THR A 67 -7.96 -5.51 -1.46
CA THR A 67 -8.88 -5.20 -0.36
C THR A 67 -8.86 -6.29 0.70
N CYS A 68 -9.09 -5.89 1.95
CA CYS A 68 -9.18 -6.80 3.06
C CYS A 68 -10.48 -7.61 2.97
N VAL A 69 -10.38 -8.95 3.03
CA VAL A 69 -11.54 -9.85 2.98
C VAL A 69 -12.52 -9.69 4.15
N LEU A 70 -12.08 -9.10 5.28
CA LEU A 70 -12.91 -8.94 6.47
C LEU A 70 -13.73 -7.65 6.47
N ASP A 71 -13.12 -6.56 6.01
CA ASP A 71 -13.68 -5.20 6.19
C ASP A 71 -13.81 -4.43 4.87
N GLY A 72 -13.32 -5.00 3.75
CA GLY A 72 -13.36 -4.39 2.42
C GLY A 72 -12.44 -3.19 2.23
N ASN A 73 -11.65 -2.79 3.23
CA ASN A 73 -10.79 -1.61 3.11
C ASN A 73 -9.59 -1.91 2.21
N PRO A 74 -9.09 -0.90 1.47
CA PRO A 74 -7.86 -1.03 0.71
C PRO A 74 -6.67 -1.38 1.60
N MET A 75 -5.92 -2.41 1.20
CA MET A 75 -4.69 -2.82 1.85
C MET A 75 -3.50 -2.03 1.27
N TYR A 76 -2.49 -1.79 2.09
CA TYR A 76 -1.26 -1.15 1.66
C TYR A 76 -0.15 -2.17 1.45
N LEU A 77 0.78 -1.88 0.55
CA LEU A 77 2.01 -2.67 0.38
C LEU A 77 2.91 -2.40 1.59
N ALA A 78 3.15 -3.43 2.40
CA ALA A 78 3.94 -3.33 3.63
C ALA A 78 5.35 -3.88 3.44
N GLU A 79 5.53 -4.88 2.58
CA GLU A 79 6.85 -5.47 2.31
C GLU A 79 6.96 -5.95 0.86
N VAL A 80 8.16 -5.80 0.30
CA VAL A 80 8.61 -6.46 -0.92
C VAL A 80 9.94 -7.16 -0.63
N LYS A 81 10.22 -8.26 -1.32
CA LYS A 81 11.51 -8.95 -1.20
C LYS A 81 12.41 -8.58 -2.37
N PRO A 82 13.60 -7.99 -2.14
CA PRO A 82 14.53 -7.67 -3.23
C PRO A 82 14.94 -8.89 -4.06
N GLN A 83 15.00 -10.06 -3.41
CA GLN A 83 15.38 -11.34 -4.04
C GLN A 83 14.24 -11.98 -4.84
N ASN A 84 12.99 -11.56 -4.62
CA ASN A 84 11.82 -12.06 -5.32
C ASN A 84 10.91 -10.85 -5.65
N GLN A 85 11.14 -10.25 -6.82
CA GLN A 85 10.41 -9.07 -7.28
C GLN A 85 8.90 -9.29 -7.40
N SER A 86 8.46 -10.56 -7.48
CA SER A 86 7.05 -10.89 -7.47
C SER A 86 6.48 -10.81 -6.06
N PHE A 87 7.23 -11.11 -5.00
CA PHE A 87 6.70 -11.13 -3.63
C PHE A 87 6.21 -9.76 -3.18
N ARG A 88 4.94 -9.70 -2.80
CA ARG A 88 4.30 -8.50 -2.25
C ARG A 88 3.46 -8.90 -1.05
N LEU A 89 3.79 -8.35 0.11
CA LEU A 89 2.97 -8.47 1.32
C LEU A 89 2.13 -7.21 1.47
N TRP A 90 0.82 -7.41 1.45
CA TRP A 90 -0.17 -6.39 1.66
C TRP A 90 -0.68 -6.49 3.09
N LYS A 91 -0.94 -5.35 3.75
CA LYS A 91 -1.46 -5.31 5.12
C LYS A 91 -2.69 -4.42 5.22
N CYS A 92 -3.68 -4.84 6.00
CA CYS A 92 -4.85 -4.04 6.28
C CYS A 92 -4.54 -2.98 7.35
N ALA A 93 -4.88 -1.73 7.08
CA ALA A 93 -4.72 -0.60 8.00
C ALA A 93 -5.56 -0.72 9.30
N ARG A 94 -6.60 -1.57 9.30
CA ARG A 94 -7.63 -1.63 10.33
C ARG A 94 -7.51 -2.84 11.24
N CYS A 95 -7.32 -4.02 10.66
CA CYS A 95 -7.32 -5.30 11.37
C CYS A 95 -5.99 -6.05 11.31
N ASP A 96 -4.94 -5.43 10.74
CA ASP A 96 -3.58 -5.97 10.62
C ASP A 96 -3.44 -7.29 9.84
N ARG A 97 -4.53 -7.78 9.25
CA ARG A 97 -4.50 -8.96 8.38
C ARG A 97 -3.58 -8.70 7.19
N THR A 98 -2.82 -9.71 6.82
CA THR A 98 -1.91 -9.67 5.67
C THR A 98 -2.47 -10.49 4.51
N HIS A 99 -2.07 -10.13 3.30
CA HIS A 99 -2.35 -10.88 2.08
C HIS A 99 -1.06 -10.90 1.26
N THR A 100 -0.63 -12.08 0.82
CA THR A 100 0.50 -12.20 -0.10
C THR A 100 0.00 -12.57 -1.48
N ASN A 101 0.71 -12.17 -2.53
CA ASN A 101 0.35 -12.61 -3.87
C ASN A 101 0.75 -14.07 -4.17
N GLU A 102 1.51 -14.72 -3.28
CA GLU A 102 1.79 -16.16 -3.33
C GLU A 102 0.57 -17.00 -2.93
N ASP A 103 -0.34 -16.44 -2.10
CA ASP A 103 -1.61 -17.10 -1.73
C ASP A 103 -2.55 -17.31 -2.93
N GLN A 104 -2.31 -16.64 -4.06
CA GLN A 104 -3.04 -16.84 -5.32
C GLN A 104 -2.54 -18.06 -6.13
N ILE A 105 -1.44 -18.69 -5.72
CA ILE A 105 -0.91 -19.91 -6.34
C ILE A 105 -1.32 -21.12 -5.48
N GLN A 106 -2.63 -21.37 -5.39
CA GLN A 106 -3.11 -22.72 -5.08
C GLN A 106 -3.82 -23.28 -6.31
N PRO A 107 -3.42 -24.47 -6.78
CA PRO A 107 -3.85 -25.02 -8.05
C PRO A 107 -5.31 -25.45 -7.96
N THR A 108 -6.13 -25.01 -8.91
CA THR A 108 -7.40 -25.67 -9.20
C THR A 108 -7.08 -27.11 -9.59
N LYS A 109 -7.37 -28.05 -8.69
CA LYS A 109 -7.47 -29.48 -8.99
C LYS A 109 -8.87 -29.78 -9.53
#